data_AF-A0A4U6P5Q1-F1
#
_entry.id   AF-A0A4U6P5Q1-F1
#
_cell.length_a   1.000
_cell.length_b   1.000
_cell.length_c   1.000
_cell.angle_alpha   90.00
_cell.angle_beta   90.00
_cell.angle_gamma   90.00
#
_symmetry.space_group_name_H-M   'P 1'
#
loop_
_entity.id
_entity.type
_entity.pdbx_description
1 polymer ?
#
loop_
_entity_poly.entity_id
_entity_poly.type
_entity_poly.pdbx_seq_one_letter_code
_entity_poly.pdbx_strand_id
1 'polypeptide(L)' 'MTDTVRKRHEDDVPNMTDDELIDSWQMASKEEIDNPSPFLRSVIDEMTERDIPCSSDPRAS' A
#
# COMPACT_ATOMS: atom_id res chain seq x y z
N MET A 1 -15.59 -20.20 7.37
CA MET A 1 -15.34 -18.94 8.10
C MET A 1 -13.97 -18.43 7.70
N THR A 2 -13.84 -17.73 6.57
CA THR A 2 -12.54 -17.24 6.05
C THR A 2 -12.58 -15.74 5.70
N ASP A 3 -13.66 -15.04 6.07
CA ASP A 3 -13.88 -13.62 5.74
C ASP A 3 -13.32 -12.63 6.77
N THR A 4 -12.87 -13.08 7.95
CA THR A 4 -12.46 -12.17 9.03
C THR A 4 -10.99 -11.75 8.99
N VAL A 5 -10.18 -12.36 8.12
CA VAL A 5 -8.75 -12.00 7.98
C VAL A 5 -8.58 -10.92 6.92
N ARG A 6 -9.29 -11.02 5.79
CA ARG A 6 -9.19 -10.06 4.68
C ARG A 6 -9.72 -8.68 5.05
N LYS A 7 -10.81 -8.62 5.81
CA LYS A 7 -11.47 -7.36 6.17
C LYS A 7 -10.65 -6.48 7.13
N ARG A 8 -9.69 -7.05 7.88
CA ARG A 8 -8.87 -6.28 8.83
C ARG A 8 -7.69 -5.57 8.18
N HIS A 9 -7.16 -6.12 7.09
CA HIS A 9 -5.98 -5.54 6.44
C HIS A 9 -6.23 -4.14 5.88
N GLU A 10 -7.44 -3.83 5.40
CA GLU A 10 -7.79 -2.50 4.85
C GLU A 10 -7.98 -1.45 5.94
N ASP A 11 -8.60 -1.81 7.06
CA ASP A 11 -8.82 -0.91 8.22
C ASP A 11 -7.52 -0.58 8.98
N ASP A 12 -6.49 -1.40 8.83
CA ASP A 12 -5.19 -1.19 9.48
C ASP A 12 -4.26 -0.24 8.70
N VAL A 13 -4.52 0.01 7.40
CA VAL A 13 -3.71 0.89 6.53
C VAL A 13 -3.48 2.30 7.13
N PRO A 14 -4.48 3.03 7.63
CA PRO A 14 -4.24 4.34 8.25
C PRO A 14 -3.44 4.27 9.56
N ASN A 15 -3.26 3.09 10.15
CA ASN A 15 -2.42 2.89 11.33
C ASN A 15 -1.00 2.40 10.98
N MET A 16 -0.73 2.06 9.72
CA MET A 16 0.59 1.62 9.26
C MET A 16 1.57 2.79 9.28
N THR A 17 2.83 2.47 9.57
CA THR A 17 3.94 3.41 9.42
C THR A 17 4.29 3.62 7.96
N ASP A 18 4.98 4.72 7.66
CA ASP A 18 5.38 5.04 6.29
C ASP A 18 6.25 3.93 5.68
N ASP A 19 7.11 3.29 6.49
CA ASP A 19 7.92 2.13 6.07
C ASP A 19 7.06 0.91 5.72
N GLU A 20 6.02 0.63 6.50
CA GLU A 20 5.09 -0.49 6.26
C GLU A 20 4.22 -0.25 5.01
N LEU A 21 3.82 1.00 4.77
CA LEU A 21 3.11 1.41 3.54
C LEU A 21 4.00 1.22 2.31
N ILE A 22 5.27 1.66 2.37
CA ILE A 22 6.24 1.49 1.29
C ILE A 22 6.51 0.01 1.03
N ASP A 23 6.73 -0.81 2.06
CA ASP A 23 6.99 -2.25 1.90
C ASP A 23 5.77 -2.96 1.27
N SER A 24 4.57 -2.65 1.76
CA SER A 24 3.31 -3.18 1.21
C SER A 24 3.12 -2.79 -0.26
N TRP A 25 3.40 -1.52 -0.60
CA TRP A 25 3.38 -1.05 -1.98
C TRP A 25 4.42 -1.77 -2.83
N GLN A 26 5.67 -1.91 -2.39
CA GLN A 26 6.73 -2.58 -3.15
C GLN A 26 6.51 -4.08 -3.36
N MET A 27 5.89 -4.76 -2.38
CA MET A 27 5.53 -6.17 -2.52
C MET A 27 4.40 -6.34 -3.53
N ALA A 28 3.30 -5.60 -3.36
CA ALA A 28 2.12 -5.75 -4.21
C ALA A 28 2.32 -5.14 -5.61
N SER A 29 3.14 -4.09 -5.75
CA SER A 29 3.52 -3.52 -7.05
C SER A 29 4.43 -4.44 -7.87
N LYS A 30 4.88 -5.59 -7.37
CA LYS A 30 5.59 -6.58 -8.21
C LYS A 30 4.64 -7.59 -8.83
N GLU A 31 3.46 -7.79 -8.24
CA GLU A 31 2.51 -8.84 -8.62
C GLU A 31 1.20 -8.29 -9.20
N GLU A 32 0.77 -7.08 -8.83
CA GLU A 32 -0.60 -6.58 -9.06
C GLU A 32 -0.69 -5.21 -9.79
N ILE A 33 0.36 -4.77 -10.49
CA ILE A 33 0.41 -3.41 -11.11
C ILE A 33 -0.78 -3.15 -12.06
N ASP A 34 -1.18 -4.15 -12.84
CA ASP A 34 -2.26 -4.01 -13.83
C ASP A 34 -3.67 -4.07 -13.22
N ASN A 35 -3.82 -4.61 -12.00
CA ASN A 35 -5.12 -4.69 -11.32
C ASN A 35 -4.92 -4.68 -9.79
N PRO A 36 -4.73 -3.50 -9.19
CA PRO A 36 -4.44 -3.39 -7.76
C PRO A 36 -5.62 -3.91 -6.94
N SER A 37 -5.31 -4.81 -6.01
CA SER A 37 -6.27 -5.30 -5.03
C SER A 37 -6.84 -4.14 -4.18
N PRO A 38 -8.03 -4.30 -3.58
CA PRO A 38 -8.61 -3.28 -2.70
C PRO A 38 -7.66 -2.80 -1.60
N PHE A 39 -6.86 -3.72 -1.05
CA PHE A 39 -5.79 -3.42 -0.10
C PHE A 39 -4.72 -2.50 -0.68
N LEU A 40 -4.17 -2.83 -1.86
CA LEU A 40 -3.15 -1.99 -2.51
C LEU A 40 -3.71 -0.60 -2.87
N ARG A 41 -4.99 -0.49 -3.22
CA ARG A 41 -5.64 0.82 -3.44
C ARG A 41 -5.64 1.65 -2.16
N SER A 42 -6.06 1.08 -1.04
CA SER A 42 -6.01 1.78 0.25
C SER A 42 -4.59 2.21 0.62
N VAL A 43 -3.57 1.36 0.38
CA VAL A 43 -2.17 1.71 0.62
C VAL A 43 -1.73 2.89 -0.25
N ILE A 44 -2.09 2.90 -1.54
CA ILE A 44 -1.76 4.00 -2.47
C ILE A 44 -2.47 5.29 -2.05
N ASP A 45 -3.74 5.21 -1.65
CA ASP A 45 -4.52 6.37 -1.20
C ASP A 45 -3.90 6.97 0.07
N GLU A 46 -3.57 6.15 1.07
CA GLU A 46 -2.92 6.60 2.31
C GLU A 46 -1.52 7.20 2.06
N MET A 47 -0.71 6.56 1.20
CA MET A 47 0.59 7.12 0.80
C MET A 47 0.46 8.47 0.10
N THR A 48 -0.59 8.64 -0.72
CA THR A 48 -0.89 9.90 -1.40
C THR A 48 -1.34 10.96 -0.39
N GLU A 49 -2.19 10.61 0.58
CA GLU A 49 -2.64 11.52 1.64
C GLU A 49 -1.48 12.01 2.52
N ARG A 50 -0.48 11.15 2.74
CA ARG A 50 0.72 11.45 3.55
C ARG A 50 1.87 12.09 2.77
N ASP A 51 1.71 12.28 1.45
CA ASP A 51 2.80 12.74 0.56
C ASP A 51 4.06 11.87 0.69
N ILE A 52 3.86 10.55 0.88
CA ILE A 52 4.96 9.59 0.93
C ILE A 52 5.39 9.33 -0.52
N PRO A 53 6.64 9.67 -0.89
CA PRO A 53 7.10 9.40 -2.24
C PRO A 53 7.13 7.89 -2.46
N CYS A 54 6.30 7.41 -3.38
CA CYS A 54 6.45 6.07 -3.95
C CYS A 54 7.82 6.03 -4.64
N SER A 55 8.85 5.57 -3.92
CA SER A 55 10.23 5.52 -4.39
C SER A 55 10.40 4.47 -5.50
N SER A 56 9.83 4.76 -6.66
CA SER A 56 10.33 4.35 -7.97
C SER A 56 10.79 5.55 -8.79
N ASP A 57 10.95 6.73 -8.18
CA ASP A 57 11.56 7.87 -8.87
C ASP A 57 13.10 7.84 -8.69
N PRO A 58 13.88 7.43 -9.71
CA PRO A 58 15.33 7.49 -9.66
C PRO A 58 15.89 8.93 -9.70
N ARG A 59 15.05 9.97 -9.65
CA ARG A 59 15.46 11.38 -9.72
C ARG A 59 15.49 12.12 -8.39
N ALA A 60 15.48 11.43 -7.27
CA ALA A 60 16.06 11.98 -6.05
C ALA A 60 17.60 12.03 -6.21
N SER A 61 18.08 13.01 -6.99
CA SER A 61 19.49 13.42 -7.09
C SER A 61 19.67 14.78 -6.42
#